data_AF-A0A240EJN6-F1
#
_entry.id   AF-A0A240EJN6-F1
#
_cell.length_a   1.000
_cell.length_b   1.000
_cell.length_c   1.000
_cell.angle_alpha   90.00
_cell.angle_beta   90.00
_cell.angle_gamma   90.00
#
_symmetry.space_group_name_H-M   'P 1'
#
loop_
_entity.id
_entity.type
_entity.pdbx_description
1 polymer ?
#
loop_
_entity_poly.entity_id
_entity_poly.type
_entity_poly.pdbx_seq_one_letter_code
_entity_poly.pdbx_strand_id
1 'polypeptide(L)'
;MLRDYTFNCLVTMPRHELEEFSLRMISRMVPEDVMTELFTFEHEEVDSEERMMTARLDATLRMTAIALSEIQQAFDDSDNAKQNSERMTRLVLWHFYAISFNLETAITLEAHCEQVEKLLIDPPQDAFGWVKTLTELLHTYAKINADLNPQQDAE
;
A
#
# COMPACT_ATOMS: atom_id res chain seq x y z
N MET A 1 22.43 10.80 2.09
CA MET A 1 21.88 10.05 0.94
C MET A 1 20.38 10.28 0.94
N LEU A 2 19.77 10.64 -0.20
CA LEU A 2 18.32 10.60 -0.33
C LEU A 2 17.87 9.14 -0.19
N ARG A 3 16.91 8.87 0.70
CA ARG A 3 16.28 7.55 0.84
C ARG A 3 15.31 7.40 -0.32
N ASP A 4 15.62 6.63 -1.36
CA ASP A 4 14.75 6.49 -2.53
C ASP A 4 13.69 5.39 -2.37
N TYR A 5 13.77 4.61 -1.29
CA TYR A 5 12.92 3.46 -0.97
C TYR A 5 12.85 2.43 -2.10
N THR A 6 13.90 2.33 -2.91
CA THR A 6 14.13 1.16 -3.78
C THR A 6 14.44 -0.08 -2.93
N PHE A 7 14.44 -1.26 -3.54
CA PHE A 7 14.74 -2.52 -2.86
C PHE A 7 16.02 -2.46 -1.99
N ASN A 8 17.11 -1.92 -2.54
CA ASN A 8 18.39 -1.80 -1.82
C ASN A 8 18.30 -0.89 -0.59
N CYS A 9 17.48 0.17 -0.66
CA CYS A 9 17.20 1.04 0.48
C CYS A 9 16.33 0.31 1.51
N LEU A 10 15.26 -0.34 1.09
CA LEU A 10 14.29 -0.99 1.98
C LEU A 10 14.90 -2.17 2.75
N VAL A 11 15.75 -2.98 2.12
CA VAL A 11 16.36 -4.15 2.76
C VAL A 11 17.44 -3.78 3.80
N THR A 12 18.02 -2.59 3.69
CA THR A 12 19.10 -2.12 4.58
C THR A 12 18.62 -1.19 5.69
N MET A 13 17.43 -0.61 5.54
CA MET A 13 16.89 0.36 6.47
C MET A 13 16.21 -0.34 7.66
N PRO A 14 16.34 0.18 8.90
CA PRO A 14 15.68 -0.41 10.04
C PRO A 14 14.15 -0.39 9.90
N ARG A 15 13.50 -1.53 10.18
CA ARG A 15 12.03 -1.67 10.03
C ARG A 15 11.25 -0.59 10.78
N HIS A 16 11.59 -0.33 12.04
CA HIS A 16 10.89 0.66 12.87
C HIS A 16 10.95 2.07 12.26
N GLU A 17 12.04 2.42 11.57
CA GLU A 17 12.14 3.69 10.85
C GLU A 17 11.18 3.71 9.66
N LEU A 18 11.09 2.62 8.88
CA LEU A 18 10.16 2.52 7.76
C LEU A 18 8.70 2.58 8.23
N GLU A 19 8.36 1.92 9.33
CA GLU A 19 7.03 2.00 9.97
C GLU A 19 6.70 3.43 10.39
N GLU A 20 7.60 4.11 11.09
CA GLU A 20 7.40 5.50 11.52
C GLU A 20 7.19 6.44 10.34
N PHE A 21 8.05 6.35 9.31
CA PHE A 21 7.97 7.26 8.17
C PHE A 21 6.75 6.99 7.30
N SER A 22 6.40 5.73 7.06
CA SER A 22 5.21 5.39 6.29
C SER A 22 3.94 5.81 7.01
N LEU A 23 3.83 5.56 8.31
CA LEU A 23 2.68 5.98 9.10
C LEU A 23 2.54 7.52 9.11
N ARG A 24 3.65 8.23 9.28
CA ARG A 24 3.68 9.70 9.18
C ARG A 24 3.25 10.20 7.81
N MET A 25 3.63 9.48 6.75
CA MET A 25 3.24 9.85 5.39
C MET A 25 1.74 9.67 5.18
N ILE A 26 1.20 8.50 5.54
CA ILE A 26 -0.23 8.21 5.41
C ILE A 26 -1.06 9.20 6.23
N SER A 27 -0.69 9.47 7.49
CA SER A 27 -1.44 10.42 8.34
C SER A 27 -1.38 11.86 7.85
N ARG A 28 -0.37 12.23 7.06
CA ARG A 28 -0.28 13.55 6.44
C ARG A 28 -1.10 13.64 5.15
N MET A 29 -1.24 12.53 4.42
CA MET A 29 -1.95 12.47 3.14
C MET A 29 -3.44 12.20 3.29
N VAL A 30 -3.86 11.53 4.37
CA VAL A 30 -5.27 11.20 4.59
C VAL A 30 -5.84 12.10 5.68
N PRO A 31 -6.80 12.99 5.35
CA PRO A 31 -7.50 13.81 6.33
C PRO A 31 -8.21 12.99 7.42
N GLU A 32 -8.30 13.52 8.64
CA GLU A 32 -8.86 12.82 9.80
C GLU A 32 -10.37 12.55 9.67
N ASP A 33 -11.10 13.42 8.99
CA ASP A 33 -12.51 13.25 8.64
C ASP A 33 -12.72 12.07 7.68
N VAL A 34 -11.86 11.94 6.66
CA VAL A 34 -11.85 10.78 5.75
C VAL A 34 -11.51 9.49 6.49
N MET A 35 -10.54 9.52 7.42
CA MET A 35 -10.25 8.36 8.27
C MET A 35 -11.45 7.98 9.14
N THR A 36 -12.14 8.95 9.71
CA THR A 36 -13.32 8.68 10.55
C THR A 36 -14.43 8.06 9.72
N GLU A 37 -14.69 8.57 8.52
CA GLU A 37 -15.70 8.01 7.60
C GLU A 37 -15.38 6.56 7.21
N LEU A 38 -14.14 6.29 6.79
CA LEU A 38 -13.72 4.95 6.33
C LEU A 38 -13.80 3.87 7.41
N PHE A 39 -13.68 4.25 8.69
CA PHE A 39 -13.69 3.32 9.82
C PHE A 39 -14.97 3.43 10.68
N THR A 40 -15.99 4.14 10.20
CA THR A 40 -17.33 4.12 10.81
C THR A 40 -18.18 3.06 10.10
N PHE A 41 -18.18 1.85 10.65
CA PHE A 41 -18.91 0.71 10.10
C PHE A 41 -20.37 0.70 10.56
N GLU A 42 -21.28 0.30 9.67
CA GLU A 42 -22.69 0.12 10.02
C GLU A 42 -22.90 -1.11 10.90
N HIS A 43 -24.00 -1.17 11.67
CA HIS A 43 -24.27 -2.27 12.61
C HIS A 43 -24.27 -3.64 11.89
N GLU A 44 -24.79 -3.70 10.66
CA GLU A 44 -24.83 -4.93 9.84
C GLU A 44 -23.44 -5.43 9.39
N GLU A 45 -22.43 -4.55 9.37
CA GLU A 45 -21.05 -4.87 8.98
C GLU A 45 -20.21 -5.41 10.15
N VAL A 46 -20.66 -5.18 11.39
CA VAL A 46 -19.99 -5.64 12.62
C VAL A 46 -20.66 -6.84 13.28
N ASP A 47 -21.75 -7.34 12.70
CA ASP A 47 -22.53 -8.47 13.22
C ASP A 47 -21.78 -9.82 13.14
N SER A 48 -20.70 -9.91 12.35
CA SER A 48 -19.79 -11.05 12.36
C SER A 48 -18.33 -10.62 12.25
N GLU A 49 -17.44 -11.41 12.87
CA GLU A 49 -15.99 -11.18 12.84
C GLU A 49 -15.44 -11.19 11.40
N GLU A 50 -15.96 -12.09 10.55
CA GLU A 50 -15.57 -12.19 9.14
C GLU A 50 -15.97 -10.95 8.32
N ARG A 51 -17.18 -10.41 8.55
CA ARG A 51 -17.63 -9.18 7.88
C ARG A 51 -16.84 -7.97 8.36
N MET A 52 -16.59 -7.88 9.67
CA MET A 52 -15.77 -6.82 10.24
C MET A 52 -14.34 -6.85 9.68
N MET A 53 -13.75 -8.03 9.52
CA MET A 53 -12.44 -8.19 8.90
C MET A 53 -12.45 -7.75 7.44
N THR A 54 -13.46 -8.13 6.67
CA THR A 54 -13.62 -7.74 5.27
C THR A 54 -13.76 -6.22 5.12
N ALA A 55 -14.63 -5.61 5.93
CA ALA A 55 -14.83 -4.16 5.93
C ALA A 55 -13.55 -3.41 6.32
N ARG A 56 -12.79 -3.94 7.29
CA ARG A 56 -11.48 -3.37 7.68
C ARG A 56 -10.45 -3.46 6.55
N LEU A 57 -10.39 -4.57 5.81
CA LEU A 57 -9.48 -4.71 4.67
C LEU A 57 -9.83 -3.72 3.55
N ASP A 58 -11.10 -3.56 3.25
CA ASP A 58 -11.58 -2.59 2.25
C ASP A 58 -11.29 -1.14 2.69
N ALA A 59 -11.57 -0.77 3.94
CA ALA A 59 -11.22 0.54 4.48
C ALA A 59 -9.71 0.81 4.39
N THR A 60 -8.89 -0.20 4.67
CA THR A 60 -7.41 -0.11 4.56
C THR A 60 -6.94 0.08 3.12
N LEU A 61 -7.57 -0.64 2.17
CA LEU A 61 -7.32 -0.49 0.74
C LEU A 61 -7.64 0.94 0.26
N ARG A 62 -8.83 1.44 0.62
CA ARG A 62 -9.28 2.80 0.27
C ARG A 62 -8.40 3.88 0.89
N MET A 63 -8.02 3.73 2.16
CA MET A 63 -7.09 4.66 2.83
C MET A 63 -5.76 4.73 2.07
N THR A 64 -5.20 3.58 1.70
CA THR A 64 -3.94 3.51 0.93
C THR A 64 -4.10 4.19 -0.43
N ALA A 65 -5.20 3.94 -1.13
CA ALA A 65 -5.48 4.54 -2.43
C ALA A 65 -5.58 6.07 -2.39
N ILE A 66 -6.24 6.61 -1.35
CA ILE A 66 -6.33 8.05 -1.11
C ILE A 66 -4.94 8.62 -0.82
N ALA A 67 -4.17 8.00 0.08
CA ALA A 67 -2.82 8.46 0.37
C ALA A 67 -1.93 8.53 -0.90
N LEU A 68 -2.08 7.55 -1.80
CA LEU A 68 -1.34 7.49 -3.06
C LEU A 68 -1.79 8.54 -4.09
N SER A 69 -3.09 8.87 -4.15
CA SER A 69 -3.56 9.95 -5.03
C SER A 69 -3.09 11.33 -4.54
N GLU A 70 -3.08 11.54 -3.23
CA GLU A 70 -2.66 12.81 -2.63
C GLU A 70 -1.14 13.03 -2.74
N ILE A 71 -0.32 11.97 -2.75
CA ILE A 71 1.13 12.08 -2.96
C ILE A 71 1.44 12.84 -4.25
N GLN A 72 0.77 12.53 -5.36
CA GLN A 72 1.07 13.18 -6.63
C GLN A 72 0.86 14.70 -6.53
N GLN A 73 -0.31 15.10 -6.03
CA GLN A 73 -0.69 16.49 -5.86
C GLN A 73 0.21 17.23 -4.86
N ALA A 74 0.63 16.55 -3.78
CA ALA A 74 1.44 17.15 -2.72
C ALA A 74 2.85 17.58 -3.18
N PHE A 75 3.36 17.04 -4.29
CA PHE A 75 4.70 17.33 -4.79
C PHE A 75 4.73 18.08 -6.13
N ASP A 76 3.59 18.37 -6.75
CA ASP A 76 3.51 19.03 -8.06
C ASP A 76 4.30 20.35 -8.13
N ASP A 77 4.27 21.14 -7.05
CA ASP A 77 4.97 22.43 -6.96
C ASP A 77 6.43 22.30 -6.42
N SER A 78 6.93 21.09 -6.22
CA SER A 78 8.26 20.85 -5.63
C SER A 78 9.38 20.67 -6.66
N ASP A 79 10.60 21.10 -6.30
CA ASP A 79 11.79 20.74 -7.06
C ASP A 79 11.96 19.21 -7.07
N ASN A 80 12.09 18.64 -8.27
CA ASN A 80 12.11 17.18 -8.50
C ASN A 80 10.79 16.48 -8.12
N ALA A 81 9.63 17.14 -8.31
CA ALA A 81 8.28 16.61 -8.09
C ALA A 81 8.15 15.11 -8.38
N LYS A 82 8.44 14.70 -9.62
CA LYS A 82 8.38 13.29 -10.06
C LYS A 82 9.18 12.34 -9.15
N GLN A 83 10.43 12.67 -8.85
CA GLN A 83 11.28 11.82 -8.00
C GLN A 83 10.75 11.77 -6.56
N ASN A 84 10.25 12.89 -6.04
CA ASN A 84 9.69 12.94 -4.69
C ASN A 84 8.39 12.12 -4.60
N SER A 85 7.50 12.23 -5.58
CA SER A 85 6.27 11.44 -5.68
C SER A 85 6.58 9.95 -5.77
N GLU A 86 7.43 9.54 -6.71
CA GLU A 86 7.83 8.12 -6.85
C GLU A 86 8.42 7.56 -5.56
N ARG A 87 9.30 8.33 -4.89
CA ARG A 87 9.89 7.95 -3.61
C ARG A 87 8.83 7.73 -2.53
N MET A 88 7.87 8.65 -2.39
CA MET A 88 6.81 8.52 -1.38
C MET A 88 5.82 7.40 -1.73
N THR A 89 5.52 7.21 -3.02
CA THR A 89 4.72 6.09 -3.50
C THR A 89 5.36 4.75 -3.13
N ARG A 90 6.67 4.58 -3.30
CA ARG A 90 7.39 3.36 -2.84
C ARG A 90 7.23 3.13 -1.34
N LEU A 91 7.38 4.16 -0.52
CA LEU A 91 7.24 4.04 0.94
C LEU A 91 5.82 3.65 1.36
N VAL A 92 4.79 4.23 0.73
CA VAL A 92 3.39 3.89 1.02
C VAL A 92 3.06 2.48 0.53
N LEU A 93 3.54 2.07 -0.65
CA LEU A 93 3.35 0.71 -1.15
C LEU A 93 4.10 -0.33 -0.30
N TRP A 94 5.26 0.01 0.25
CA TRP A 94 5.94 -0.83 1.24
C TRP A 94 5.08 -1.00 2.51
N HIS A 95 4.44 0.06 3.00
CA HIS A 95 3.55 -0.03 4.16
C HIS A 95 2.34 -0.90 3.88
N PHE A 96 1.71 -0.72 2.72
CA PHE A 96 0.63 -1.57 2.24
C PHE A 96 1.03 -3.06 2.27
N TYR A 97 2.24 -3.35 1.78
CA TYR A 97 2.80 -4.69 1.73
C TYR A 97 3.13 -5.28 3.11
N ALA A 98 3.94 -4.57 3.90
CA ALA A 98 4.54 -5.10 5.11
C ALA A 98 3.64 -4.95 6.36
N ILE A 99 2.80 -3.91 6.41
CA ILE A 99 2.07 -3.52 7.61
C ILE A 99 0.57 -3.70 7.43
N SER A 100 -0.01 -3.13 6.38
CA SER A 100 -1.46 -3.15 6.17
C SER A 100 -1.99 -4.56 5.90
N PHE A 101 -1.33 -5.32 5.02
CA PHE A 101 -1.77 -6.65 4.60
C PHE A 101 -0.85 -7.79 5.07
N ASN A 102 0.27 -7.49 5.75
CA ASN A 102 1.23 -8.48 6.26
C ASN A 102 1.69 -9.52 5.21
N LEU A 103 1.87 -9.07 3.97
CA LEU A 103 2.16 -9.91 2.81
C LEU A 103 3.58 -10.49 2.82
N GLU A 104 4.44 -10.05 3.73
CA GLU A 104 5.78 -10.61 3.98
C GLU A 104 5.75 -12.11 4.31
N THR A 105 4.60 -12.62 4.76
CA THR A 105 4.39 -14.05 5.02
C THR A 105 4.09 -14.87 3.76
N ALA A 106 3.72 -14.21 2.66
CA ALA A 106 3.26 -14.84 1.42
C ALA A 106 4.18 -14.57 0.21
N ILE A 107 4.80 -13.40 0.13
CA ILE A 107 5.69 -13.02 -0.97
C ILE A 107 6.94 -12.28 -0.46
N THR A 108 8.04 -12.36 -1.20
CA THR A 108 9.29 -11.67 -0.84
C THR A 108 9.22 -10.17 -1.10
N LEU A 109 10.03 -9.40 -0.37
CA LEU A 109 10.18 -7.96 -0.57
C LEU A 109 10.67 -7.63 -1.99
N GLU A 110 11.54 -8.46 -2.56
CA GLU A 110 12.05 -8.31 -3.92
C GLU A 110 10.91 -8.39 -4.95
N ALA A 111 10.06 -9.42 -4.85
CA ALA A 111 8.90 -9.57 -5.73
C ALA A 111 7.91 -8.40 -5.59
N HIS A 112 7.69 -7.91 -4.36
CA HIS A 112 6.91 -6.69 -4.12
C HIS A 112 7.51 -5.49 -4.86
N CYS A 113 8.80 -5.22 -4.65
CA CYS A 113 9.49 -4.08 -5.27
C CYS A 113 9.44 -4.14 -6.80
N GLU A 114 9.60 -5.32 -7.40
CA GLU A 114 9.46 -5.49 -8.85
C GLU A 114 8.08 -5.11 -9.38
N GLN A 115 7.00 -5.44 -8.67
CA GLN A 115 5.66 -4.98 -9.07
C GLN A 115 5.51 -3.48 -8.88
N VAL A 116 6.03 -2.92 -7.79
CA VAL A 116 5.99 -1.48 -7.54
C VAL A 116 6.67 -0.69 -8.65
N GLU A 117 7.87 -1.11 -9.10
CA GLU A 117 8.56 -0.41 -10.19
C GLU A 117 7.76 -0.44 -11.51
N LYS A 118 6.97 -1.49 -11.77
CA LYS A 118 6.06 -1.52 -12.94
C LYS A 118 4.92 -0.51 -12.78
N LEU A 119 4.37 -0.36 -11.58
CA LEU A 119 3.31 0.62 -11.30
C LEU A 119 3.79 2.06 -11.44
N LEU A 120 5.06 2.33 -11.10
CA LEU A 120 5.64 3.67 -11.20
C LEU A 120 5.88 4.14 -12.64
N ILE A 121 5.79 3.26 -13.63
CA ILE A 121 5.90 3.63 -15.05
C ILE A 121 4.71 4.51 -15.47
N ASP A 122 3.50 4.14 -15.03
CA ASP A 122 2.24 4.83 -15.33
C ASP A 122 1.32 4.76 -14.10
N PRO A 123 1.59 5.57 -13.06
CA PRO A 123 0.83 5.51 -11.83
C PRO A 123 -0.57 6.12 -12.03
N PRO A 124 -1.62 5.55 -11.39
CA PRO A 124 -2.93 6.18 -11.34
C PRO A 124 -2.86 7.60 -10.77
N GLN A 125 -3.71 8.48 -11.29
CA GLN A 125 -3.75 9.90 -10.90
C GLN A 125 -4.85 10.21 -9.88
N ASP A 126 -5.75 9.25 -9.64
CA ASP A 126 -6.88 9.41 -8.73
C ASP A 126 -7.06 8.17 -7.83
N ALA A 127 -7.83 8.36 -6.75
CA ALA A 127 -8.05 7.32 -5.75
C ALA A 127 -8.77 6.09 -6.33
N PHE A 128 -9.68 6.25 -7.29
CA PHE A 128 -10.41 5.12 -7.87
C PHE A 128 -9.49 4.24 -8.73
N GLY A 129 -8.64 4.85 -9.52
CA GLY A 129 -7.56 4.19 -10.25
C GLY A 129 -6.64 3.43 -9.29
N TRP A 130 -6.25 4.05 -8.18
CA TRP A 130 -5.44 3.38 -7.15
C TRP A 130 -6.16 2.20 -6.48
N VAL A 131 -7.45 2.30 -6.16
CA VAL A 131 -8.23 1.17 -5.62
C VAL A 131 -8.20 -0.02 -6.58
N LYS A 132 -8.42 0.24 -7.87
CA LYS A 132 -8.36 -0.80 -8.91
C LYS A 132 -6.96 -1.43 -8.96
N THR A 133 -5.92 -0.60 -9.05
CA THR A 133 -4.53 -1.06 -9.14
C THR A 133 -4.09 -1.85 -7.92
N LEU A 134 -4.44 -1.42 -6.70
CA LEU A 134 -4.10 -2.15 -5.47
C LEU A 134 -4.84 -3.49 -5.38
N THR A 135 -6.09 -3.54 -5.83
CA THR A 135 -6.84 -4.81 -5.92
C THR A 135 -6.18 -5.79 -6.90
N GLU A 136 -5.81 -5.32 -8.09
CA GLU A 136 -5.07 -6.11 -9.08
C GLU A 136 -3.70 -6.56 -8.56
N LEU A 137 -3.03 -5.72 -7.76
CA LEU A 137 -1.77 -6.04 -7.10
C LEU A 137 -1.94 -7.19 -6.09
N LEU A 138 -2.99 -7.17 -5.27
CA LEU A 138 -3.32 -8.29 -4.36
C LEU A 138 -3.59 -9.59 -5.12
N HIS A 139 -4.35 -9.54 -6.22
CA HIS A 139 -4.55 -10.72 -7.08
C HIS A 139 -3.24 -11.23 -7.67
N THR A 140 -2.35 -10.32 -8.09
CA THR A 140 -1.02 -10.68 -8.58
C THR A 140 -0.19 -11.38 -7.50
N TYR A 141 -0.25 -10.88 -6.27
CA TYR A 141 0.44 -11.49 -5.13
C TYR A 141 -0.11 -12.85 -4.75
N ALA A 142 -1.43 -13.04 -4.78
CA ALA A 142 -2.05 -14.34 -4.58
C ALA A 142 -1.54 -15.36 -5.62
N LYS A 143 -1.46 -14.96 -6.89
CA LYS A 143 -0.91 -15.80 -7.96
C LYS A 143 0.58 -16.13 -7.75
N ILE A 144 1.39 -15.14 -7.41
CA ILE A 144 2.83 -15.36 -7.12
C ILE A 144 2.98 -16.35 -5.97
N ASN A 145 2.20 -16.20 -4.90
CA ASN A 145 2.24 -17.13 -3.77
C ASN A 145 1.86 -18.56 -4.19
N ALA A 146 0.79 -18.73 -4.99
CA ALA A 146 0.37 -20.04 -5.49
C ALA A 146 1.46 -20.69 -6.36
N ASP A 147 2.12 -19.92 -7.23
CA ASP A 147 3.21 -20.41 -8.08
C ASP A 147 4.45 -20.82 -7.25
N LEU A 148 4.71 -20.13 -6.13
CA LEU A 148 5.81 -20.46 -5.20
C LEU A 148 5.48 -21.64 -4.28
N ASN A 149 4.20 -21.82 -3.94
CA ASN A 149 3.70 -22.83 -3.00
C ASN A 149 2.61 -23.72 -3.63
N PRO A 150 2.89 -24.46 -4.72
CA PRO A 150 1.87 -25.19 -5.51
C PRO A 150 1.17 -26.34 -4.76
N GLN A 151 1.62 -26.67 -3.54
CA GLN A 151 1.05 -27.72 -2.69
C GLN A 151 0.02 -27.21 -1.67
N GLN A 152 -0.15 -25.89 -1.50
CA GLN A 152 -1.09 -25.32 -0.53
C GLN A 152 -2.56 -25.29 -1.00
N ASP A 153 -2.81 -25.37 -2.32
CA ASP A 153 -4.17 -25.29 -2.90
C ASP A 153 -4.82 -26.67 -3.17
N ALA A 154 -4.21 -27.75 -2.69
CA ALA A 154 -4.64 -29.14 -2.97
C ALA A 154 -5.37 -29.84 -1.80
N GLU A 155 -5.71 -29.11 -0.73
CA GLU A 155 -6.51 -29.62 0.42
C GLU A 155 -7.93 -29.05 0.47
#